data_AF-A0A7V1GHJ9-F1
#
_entry.id   AF-A0A7V1GHJ9-F1
#
_cell.length_a   1.000
_cell.length_b   1.000
_cell.length_c   1.000
_cell.angle_alpha   90.00
_cell.angle_beta   90.00
_cell.angle_gamma   90.00
#
_symmetry.space_group_name_H-M   'P 1'
#
loop_
_entity.id
_entity.type
_entity.pdbx_description
1 polymer ?
#
loop_
_entity_poly.entity_id
_entity_poly.type
_entity_poly.pdbx_seq_one_letter_code
_entity_poly.pdbx_strand_id
1 'polypeptide(L)' 'MSNLTQEKCEACRVGAPQVSDEEMKELVLAVPDWGFETRDDVLQLERVYSFDNFVDALAFT' A
#
# COMPACT_ATOMS: atom_id res chain seq x y z
N MET A 1 -6.59 -9.31 6.52
CA MET A 1 -5.65 -9.64 5.42
C MET A 1 -6.27 -10.46 4.29
N SER A 2 -7.24 -11.37 4.53
CA SER A 2 -7.76 -12.29 3.50
C SER A 2 -8.63 -11.68 2.39
N ASN A 3 -9.12 -10.44 2.52
CA ASN A 3 -9.98 -9.82 1.50
C ASN A 3 -9.18 -9.06 0.42
N LEU A 4 -8.09 -8.38 0.80
CA LEU A 4 -7.29 -7.57 -0.13
C LEU A 4 -6.63 -8.40 -1.24
N THR A 5 -6.28 -9.66 -0.96
CA THR A 5 -5.72 -10.58 -1.97
C THR A 5 -6.76 -11.05 -2.99
N GLN A 6 -8.05 -10.84 -2.75
CA GLN A 6 -9.13 -11.12 -3.69
C GLN A 6 -9.55 -9.89 -4.51
N GLU A 7 -9.05 -8.71 -4.14
CA GLU A 7 -9.32 -7.47 -4.87
C GLU A 7 -8.61 -7.48 -6.22
N LYS A 8 -9.26 -6.86 -7.21
CA LYS A 8 -8.70 -6.76 -8.56
C LYS A 8 -7.89 -5.49 -8.66
N CYS A 9 -6.59 -5.64 -8.89
CA CYS A 9 -5.75 -4.53 -9.31
C CYS A 9 -6.13 -4.15 -10.75
N GLU A 10 -6.77 -2.99 -10.92
CA GLU A 10 -7.00 -2.38 -12.23
C GLU A 10 -5.96 -1.31 -12.50
N ALA A 11 -5.57 -1.14 -13.77
CA ALA A 11 -4.68 -0.06 -14.14
C ALA A 11 -5.34 1.28 -13.80
N CYS A 12 -4.63 2.14 -13.06
CA CYS A 12 -5.10 3.47 -12.74
C CYS A 12 -5.50 4.21 -14.02
N ARG A 13 -6.81 4.42 -14.21
CA ARG A 13 -7.35 5.23 -15.29
C ARG A 13 -7.23 6.71 -14.95
N VAL A 14 -7.05 7.55 -15.96
CA VAL A 14 -7.13 9.01 -15.79
C VAL A 14 -8.50 9.35 -15.17
N GLY A 15 -8.49 10.05 -14.03
CA GLY A 15 -9.69 10.37 -13.27
C GLY A 15 -10.16 9.29 -12.28
N ALA A 16 -9.31 8.30 -11.96
CA ALA A 16 -9.57 7.41 -10.82
C ALA A 16 -9.80 8.25 -9.54
N PRO A 17 -10.80 7.88 -8.71
CA PRO A 17 -11.11 8.60 -7.49
C PRO A 17 -9.88 8.61 -6.57
N GLN A 18 -9.51 9.80 -6.11
CA GLN A 18 -8.49 9.95 -5.09
C GLN A 18 -9.10 9.67 -3.72
N VAL A 19 -8.35 8.98 -2.88
CA VAL A 19 -8.70 8.84 -1.46
C VAL A 19 -8.72 10.23 -0.86
N SER A 20 -9.86 10.61 -0.27
CA SER A 20 -9.99 11.88 0.43
C SER A 20 -9.24 11.87 1.76
N ASP A 21 -8.94 13.05 2.31
CA ASP A 21 -8.27 13.15 3.63
C ASP A 21 -9.06 12.50 4.77
N GLU A 22 -10.39 12.44 4.64
CA GLU A 22 -11.27 11.78 5.61
C GLU A 22 -11.18 10.26 5.49
N GLU A 23 -11.31 9.72 4.27
CA GLU A 23 -11.16 8.29 4.02
C GLU A 23 -9.75 7.80 4.37
N MET A 24 -8.72 8.61 4.12
CA MET A 24 -7.34 8.27 4.45
C MET A 24 -7.15 8.01 5.96
N LYS A 25 -7.78 8.83 6.81
CA LYS A 25 -7.71 8.68 8.27
C LYS A 25 -8.36 7.39 8.76
N GLU A 26 -9.39 6.93 8.08
CA GLU A 26 -10.08 5.68 8.43
C GLU A 26 -9.35 4.46 7.87
N LEU A 27 -8.94 4.51 6.60
CA LEU A 27 -8.33 3.39 5.89
C LEU A 27 -6.93 3.05 6.43
N VAL A 28 -6.14 4.04 6.84
CA VAL A 28 -4.79 3.77 7.38
C VAL A 28 -4.84 2.93 8.66
N LEU A 29 -5.94 2.99 9.42
CA LEU A 29 -6.14 2.16 10.62
C LEU A 29 -6.24 0.66 10.28
N ALA A 30 -6.65 0.31 9.07
CA ALA A 30 -6.69 -1.07 8.60
C ALA A 30 -5.30 -1.63 8.23
N VAL A 31 -4.30 -0.76 8.07
CA VAL A 31 -2.95 -1.09 7.61
C VAL A 31 -1.88 -0.43 8.51
N PRO A 32 -1.80 -0.78 9.81
CA PRO A 32 -0.99 -0.07 10.79
C PRO A 32 0.54 -0.13 10.55
N ASP A 33 1.00 -1.08 9.75
CA ASP A 33 2.41 -1.25 9.41
C ASP A 33 2.85 -0.38 8.21
N TRP A 34 1.93 0.36 7.58
CA TRP A 34 2.21 1.22 6.43
C TRP A 34 2.38 2.67 6.88
N GLY A 35 3.44 3.31 6.38
CA GLY A 35 3.73 4.73 6.56
C GLY A 35 3.40 5.56 5.33
N PHE A 36 3.44 6.88 5.48
CA PHE A 36 3.30 7.83 4.37
C PHE A 36 4.67 8.41 4.01
N GLU A 37 5.03 8.33 2.74
CA GLU A 37 6.27 8.90 2.21
C GLU A 37 5.96 9.73 0.97
N THR A 38 6.72 10.81 0.75
CA THR A 38 6.59 11.63 -0.46
C THR A 38 7.79 11.35 -1.36
N ARG A 39 7.54 10.81 -2.55
CA ARG A 39 8.56 10.60 -3.59
C ARG A 39 8.14 11.33 -4.85
N ASP A 40 9.06 12.11 -5.42
CA ASP A 40 8.81 12.88 -6.64
C ASP A 40 7.51 13.73 -6.58
N ASP A 41 7.28 14.38 -5.43
CA ASP A 41 6.07 15.16 -5.11
C ASP A 41 4.75 14.37 -5.07
N VAL A 42 4.82 13.03 -5.02
CA VAL A 42 3.65 12.15 -4.88
C VAL A 42 3.62 11.54 -3.48
N LEU A 43 2.55 11.79 -2.74
CA LEU A 43 2.26 11.13 -1.46
C LEU A 43 1.87 9.67 -1.72
N GLN A 44 2.65 8.75 -1.17
CA GLN A 44 2.47 7.31 -1.34
C GLN A 44 2.55 6.58 -0.01
N LEU A 45 1.90 5.42 0.05
CA LEU A 45 2.03 4.48 1.17
C LEU A 45 3.29 3.63 0.98
N GLU A 46 4.09 3.50 2.04
CA GLU A 46 5.32 2.71 2.03
C GLU A 46 5.35 1.76 3.23
N ARG A 47 5.83 0.53 3.01
CA ARG A 47 6.05 -0.45 4.07
C ARG A 47 7.34 -1.21 3.82
N VAL A 48 8.16 -1.32 4.86
CA VAL A 48 9.38 -2.12 4.85
C VAL A 48 9.06 -3.53 5.36
N TYR A 49 9.42 -4.54 4.57
CA TYR A 49 9.36 -5.94 4.95
C TYR A 49 10.78 -6.45 5.17
N SER A 50 11.09 -6.88 6.40
CA SER A 50 12.39 -7.43 6.77
C SER A 50 12.35 -8.95 6.82
N PHE A 51 13.37 -9.60 6.25
CA PHE A 51 13.52 -11.05 6.21
C PHE A 51 14.93 -11.44 6.67
N ASP A 52 15.06 -12.64 7.24
CA ASP A 52 16.35 -13.14 7.77
C ASP A 52 17.35 -13.49 6.66
N ASN A 53 16.87 -13.78 5.46
CA ASN A 53 17.71 -14.12 4.31
C ASN A 53 17.05 -13.70 2.98
N PHE A 54 17.87 -13.70 1.93
CA PHE A 54 17.44 -13.30 0.58
C PHE A 54 16.42 -14.26 -0.05
N VAL A 55 16.49 -15.56 0.26
CA VAL A 55 15.60 -16.56 -0.32
C VAL A 55 14.16 -16.32 0.13
N ASP A 56 13.95 -16.04 1.42
CA ASP A 56 12.62 -15.74 1.98
C ASP A 56 12.07 -14.41 1.45
N ALA A 57 12.92 -13.40 1.30
CA ALA A 57 12.53 -12.12 0.70
C ALA A 57 12.06 -12.29 -0.75
N LEU A 58 12.75 -13.11 -1.55
CA LEU A 58 12.39 -13.40 -2.94
C LEU A 58 11.12 -14.24 -3.05
N ALA A 59 10.86 -15.14 -2.10
CA ALA A 59 9.61 -15.91 -2.08
C ALA A 59 8.37 -15.06 -1.77
N PHE A 60 8.56 -13.88 -1.17
CA PHE A 60 7.48 -12.94 -0.83
C PHE A 60 7.08 -12.00 -1.97
N THR A 61 8.00 -11.67 -2.89
CA THR A 61 7.73 -10.78 -4.04
C THR A 61 6.79 -11.38 -5.05
#